data_AF-A0A849C9W5-F1
#
_entry.id   AF-A0A849C9W5-F1
#
_cell.length_a   1.000
_cell.length_b   1.000
_cell.length_c   1.000
_cell.angle_alpha   90.00
_cell.angle_beta   90.00
_cell.angle_gamma   90.00
#
_symmetry.space_group_name_H-M   'P 1'
#
loop_
_entity.id
_entity.type
_entity.pdbx_description
1 polymer ?
#
loop_
_entity_poly.entity_id
_entity_poly.type
_entity_poly.pdbx_seq_one_letter_code
_entity_poly.pdbx_strand_id
1 'polypeptide(L)'
;MSDGAVDPAAGQSFAAAGHDDPAATHEQYLRAFRHTGVSREQLRDLLEAVDGFLDSITPRADEHAPTGGWAPESTALAFQIGRAVEQVLAERDAADREKLRRREIRDRLITALDAVLDCLRSLPDLAEAEVDLGTTAINEGFQVYEDGSVRTTPAQEFGADPGELEQRRFELDERMTDAVAKRTGLMNETAEVLTEQLGVAPDGIGLPWVLVAAAAGGLDISEPFEFAAHHLPSSPLRELVVQLVADIELAAALEAGGDMVAGGTKTLDSESSSGDTESVE
;
A
#
# COMPACT_ATOMS: atom_id res chain seq x y z
N MET A 1 -23.14 41.70 -56.01
CA MET A 1 -22.46 42.62 -55.08
C MET A 1 -23.27 42.66 -53.80
N SER A 2 -22.72 42.09 -52.72
CA SER A 2 -22.90 42.59 -51.35
C SER A 2 -22.08 41.71 -50.41
N ASP A 3 -21.01 42.29 -49.91
CA ASP A 3 -20.21 41.83 -48.78
C ASP A 3 -21.09 41.69 -47.53
N GLY A 4 -21.00 40.55 -46.85
CA GLY A 4 -21.49 40.34 -45.50
C GLY A 4 -20.29 40.31 -44.54
N ALA A 5 -20.04 41.44 -43.89
CA ALA A 5 -18.97 41.62 -42.91
C ALA A 5 -19.20 40.74 -41.67
N VAL A 6 -18.15 40.05 -41.24
CA VAL A 6 -18.05 39.38 -39.95
C VAL A 6 -17.60 40.43 -38.92
N ASP A 7 -18.38 40.60 -37.86
CA ASP A 7 -18.15 41.53 -36.77
C ASP A 7 -17.12 40.93 -35.77
N PRO A 8 -15.94 41.55 -35.55
CA PRO A 8 -14.94 41.07 -34.61
C PRO A 8 -15.04 41.87 -33.30
N ALA A 9 -16.06 41.60 -32.48
CA ALA A 9 -16.21 42.22 -31.18
C ALA A 9 -16.74 41.23 -30.12
N ALA A 10 -15.91 40.24 -29.80
CA ALA A 10 -16.01 39.48 -28.55
C ALA A 10 -14.73 39.67 -27.73
N GLY A 11 -14.37 40.93 -27.48
CA GLY A 11 -13.40 41.29 -26.45
C GLY A 11 -14.06 41.09 -25.09
N GLN A 12 -13.70 40.02 -24.38
CA GLN A 12 -13.97 39.91 -22.95
C GLN A 12 -13.19 41.03 -22.25
N SER A 13 -13.91 42.06 -21.83
CA SER A 13 -13.35 43.13 -21.03
C SER A 13 -13.00 42.59 -19.64
N PHE A 14 -11.72 42.45 -19.37
CA PHE A 14 -11.20 42.39 -18.00
C PHE A 14 -11.35 43.78 -17.39
N ALA A 15 -12.51 44.05 -16.82
CA ALA A 15 -12.75 45.26 -16.06
C ALA A 15 -11.99 45.14 -14.72
N ALA A 16 -10.96 45.98 -14.57
CA ALA A 16 -10.28 46.23 -13.32
C ALA A 16 -11.27 46.82 -12.30
N ALA A 17 -11.50 46.11 -11.19
CA ALA A 17 -12.21 46.65 -10.03
C ALA A 17 -11.79 45.93 -8.75
N GLY A 18 -10.97 46.62 -7.95
CA GLY A 18 -11.03 46.56 -6.49
C GLY A 18 -9.97 45.73 -5.78
N HIS A 19 -8.90 46.40 -5.34
CA HIS A 19 -8.00 45.99 -4.24
C HIS A 19 -7.73 44.47 -4.20
N ASP A 20 -7.04 43.99 -5.24
CA ASP A 20 -6.79 42.57 -5.45
C ASP A 20 -6.04 41.97 -4.26
N ASP A 21 -6.74 41.14 -3.50
CA ASP A 21 -6.09 40.28 -2.52
C ASP A 21 -5.15 39.34 -3.30
N PRO A 22 -3.83 39.42 -3.10
CA PRO A 22 -2.87 38.58 -3.79
C PRO A 22 -3.13 37.08 -3.53
N ALA A 23 -3.72 36.73 -2.39
CA ALA A 23 -4.13 35.36 -2.09
C ALA A 23 -5.31 34.90 -2.97
N ALA A 24 -6.28 35.79 -3.23
CA ALA A 24 -7.42 35.49 -4.10
C ALA A 24 -7.01 35.32 -5.57
N THR A 25 -5.95 36.02 -6.01
CA THR A 25 -5.41 35.93 -7.37
C THR A 25 -4.61 34.63 -7.58
N HIS A 26 -3.83 34.21 -6.57
CA HIS A 26 -3.10 32.92 -6.60
C HIS A 26 -4.04 31.71 -6.69
N GLU A 27 -5.11 31.68 -5.90
CA GLU A 27 -6.10 30.58 -5.95
C GLU A 27 -6.85 30.50 -7.30
N GLN A 28 -7.07 31.64 -7.97
CA GLN A 28 -7.64 31.65 -9.32
C GLN A 28 -6.70 30.99 -10.32
N TYR A 29 -5.40 31.27 -10.26
CA TYR A 29 -4.39 30.60 -11.09
C TYR A 29 -4.31 29.10 -10.78
N LEU A 30 -4.30 28.71 -9.51
CA LEU A 30 -4.31 27.29 -9.12
C LEU A 30 -5.53 26.57 -9.70
N ARG A 31 -6.74 27.15 -9.60
CA ARG A 31 -7.95 26.57 -10.18
C ARG A 31 -7.85 26.42 -11.70
N ALA A 32 -7.29 27.42 -12.39
CA ALA A 32 -7.11 27.36 -13.84
C ALA A 32 -6.09 26.28 -14.26
N PHE A 33 -4.94 26.19 -13.58
CA PHE A 33 -3.87 25.23 -13.91
C PHE A 33 -4.18 23.80 -13.47
N ARG A 34 -5.02 23.61 -12.46
CA ARG A 34 -5.55 22.28 -12.08
C ARG A 34 -6.54 21.70 -13.09
N HIS A 35 -6.99 22.48 -14.08
CA HIS A 35 -7.92 22.00 -15.10
C HIS A 35 -7.33 20.85 -15.94
N THR A 36 -8.13 19.81 -16.19
CA THR A 36 -7.70 18.57 -16.87
C THR A 36 -7.28 18.77 -18.32
N GLY A 37 -7.76 19.84 -18.96
CA GLY A 37 -7.38 20.23 -20.31
C GLY A 37 -5.98 20.87 -20.43
N VAL A 38 -5.32 21.21 -19.31
CA VAL A 38 -3.98 21.79 -19.31
C VAL A 38 -2.94 20.69 -19.14
N SER A 39 -2.12 20.44 -20.17
CA SER A 39 -1.09 19.41 -20.15
C SER A 39 0.08 19.80 -19.24
N ARG A 40 0.87 18.81 -18.81
CA ARG A 40 2.07 19.05 -18.00
C ARG A 40 3.16 19.79 -18.79
N GLU A 41 3.23 19.53 -20.10
CA GLU A 41 4.13 20.23 -21.02
C GLU A 41 3.75 21.70 -21.09
N GLN A 42 2.46 22.02 -21.26
CA GLN A 42 1.99 23.40 -21.28
C GLN A 42 2.27 24.16 -19.97
N LEU A 43 2.21 23.50 -18.82
CA LEU A 43 2.60 24.10 -17.55
C LEU A 43 4.11 24.33 -17.46
N ARG A 44 4.94 23.42 -17.98
CA ARG A 44 6.40 23.60 -18.00
C ARG A 44 6.82 24.71 -18.97
N ASP A 45 6.22 24.75 -20.16
CA ASP A 45 6.46 25.82 -21.14
C ASP A 45 6.05 27.18 -20.58
N LEU A 46 4.95 27.24 -19.82
CA LEU A 46 4.52 28.46 -19.14
C LEU A 46 5.49 28.86 -18.02
N LEU A 47 5.99 27.90 -17.23
CA LEU A 47 7.00 28.18 -16.21
C LEU A 47 8.29 28.71 -16.84
N GLU A 48 8.78 28.07 -17.91
CA GLU A 48 9.96 28.51 -18.65
C GLU A 48 9.78 29.91 -19.26
N ALA A 49 8.61 30.22 -19.79
CA ALA A 49 8.29 31.55 -20.29
C ALA A 49 8.24 32.61 -19.18
N VAL A 50 7.71 32.26 -18.00
CA VAL A 50 7.67 33.14 -16.82
C VAL A 50 9.07 33.36 -16.27
N ASP A 51 9.88 32.31 -16.14
CA ASP A 51 11.27 32.39 -15.69
C ASP A 51 12.11 33.21 -16.67
N GLY A 52 11.96 32.98 -17.98
CA GLY A 52 12.63 33.78 -19.01
C GLY A 52 12.22 35.25 -18.97
N PHE A 53 10.96 35.56 -18.65
CA PHE A 53 10.51 36.92 -18.42
C PHE A 53 11.15 37.52 -17.15
N LEU A 54 11.13 36.80 -16.03
CA LEU A 54 11.74 37.22 -14.76
C LEU A 54 13.26 37.43 -14.88
N ASP A 55 13.95 36.58 -15.63
CA ASP A 55 15.37 36.69 -15.94
C ASP A 55 15.66 37.90 -16.83
N SER A 56 14.76 38.24 -17.75
CA SER A 56 14.93 39.40 -18.64
C SER A 56 14.78 40.75 -17.91
N ILE A 57 14.07 40.77 -16.79
CA ILE A 57 13.81 41.98 -15.99
C ILE A 57 14.71 42.08 -14.75
N THR A 58 15.38 40.99 -14.38
CA THR A 58 16.33 40.96 -13.25
C THR A 58 17.72 41.36 -13.77
N PRO A 59 18.27 42.53 -13.39
CA PRO A 59 19.57 42.97 -13.87
C PRO A 59 20.67 42.00 -13.42
N ARG A 60 21.60 41.67 -14.33
CA ARG A 60 22.79 40.88 -13.99
C ARG A 60 23.71 41.67 -13.06
N ALA A 61 24.54 40.97 -12.29
CA ALA A 61 25.38 41.55 -11.24
C ALA A 61 26.35 42.65 -11.75
N ASP A 62 26.56 42.74 -13.06
CA ASP A 62 27.45 43.65 -13.77
C ASP A 62 26.72 44.71 -14.64
N GLU A 63 25.39 44.76 -14.64
CA GLU A 63 24.59 45.70 -15.45
C GLU A 63 23.88 46.79 -14.64
N HIS A 64 23.86 48.02 -15.16
CA HIS A 64 23.08 49.12 -14.58
C HIS A 64 21.58 48.90 -14.84
N ALA A 65 20.78 48.84 -13.76
CA ALA A 65 19.33 48.76 -13.87
C ALA A 65 18.77 49.99 -14.63
N PRO A 66 17.88 49.79 -15.63
CA PRO A 66 17.31 50.88 -16.40
C PRO A 66 16.52 51.85 -15.51
N THR A 67 16.77 53.15 -15.67
CA THR A 67 16.26 54.24 -14.80
C THR A 67 14.82 54.66 -15.12
N GLY A 68 13.98 53.68 -15.48
CA GLY A 68 12.55 53.80 -15.74
C GLY A 68 11.95 52.44 -15.43
N GLY A 69 11.60 52.25 -14.16
CA GLY A 69 11.39 50.94 -13.56
C GLY A 69 10.38 50.07 -14.31
N TRP A 70 10.69 48.78 -14.40
CA TRP A 70 9.73 47.74 -14.75
C TRP A 70 8.50 47.85 -13.83
N ALA A 71 7.31 47.69 -14.40
CA ALA A 71 6.05 47.83 -13.67
C ALA A 71 6.01 46.80 -12.52
N PRO A 72 6.05 47.22 -11.24
CA PRO A 72 6.12 46.31 -10.09
C PRO A 72 4.96 45.31 -10.04
N GLU A 73 3.80 45.72 -10.55
CA GLU A 73 2.60 44.90 -10.66
C GLU A 73 2.78 43.73 -11.63
N SER A 74 3.45 43.94 -12.77
CA SER A 74 3.73 42.89 -13.75
C SER A 74 4.73 41.87 -13.23
N THR A 75 5.77 42.32 -12.52
CA THR A 75 6.73 41.44 -11.85
C THR A 75 6.06 40.62 -10.76
N ALA A 76 5.23 41.22 -9.92
CA ALA A 76 4.50 40.52 -8.86
C ALA A 76 3.53 39.47 -9.42
N LEU A 77 2.83 39.79 -10.51
CA LEU A 77 1.93 38.87 -11.20
C LEU A 77 2.69 37.69 -11.82
N ALA A 78 3.84 37.94 -12.45
CA ALA A 78 4.70 36.87 -12.98
C ALA A 78 5.17 35.91 -11.87
N PHE A 79 5.59 36.41 -10.71
CA PHE A 79 5.94 35.57 -9.55
C PHE A 79 4.75 34.73 -9.04
N GLN A 80 3.54 35.31 -8.98
CA GLN A 80 2.34 34.58 -8.57
C GLN A 80 2.00 33.46 -9.55
N ILE A 81 2.08 33.72 -10.86
CA ILE A 81 1.87 32.72 -11.90
C ILE A 81 2.92 31.61 -11.78
N GLY A 82 4.21 31.96 -11.69
CA GLY A 82 5.31 30.99 -11.56
C GLY A 82 5.10 30.07 -10.36
N ARG A 83 4.83 30.64 -9.18
CA ARG A 83 4.56 29.86 -7.96
C ARG A 83 3.32 28.97 -8.09
N ALA A 84 2.26 29.44 -8.72
CA ALA A 84 1.05 28.65 -8.93
C ALA A 84 1.31 27.46 -9.87
N VAL A 85 2.09 27.68 -10.93
CA VAL A 85 2.50 26.63 -11.86
C VAL A 85 3.39 25.58 -11.18
N GLU A 86 4.41 26.01 -10.43
CA GLU A 86 5.28 25.12 -9.65
C GLU A 86 4.48 24.26 -8.67
N GLN A 87 3.56 24.88 -7.93
CA GLN A 87 2.70 24.18 -6.99
C GLN A 87 1.86 23.11 -7.68
N VAL A 88 1.22 23.43 -8.81
CA VAL A 88 0.40 22.46 -9.55
C VAL A 88 1.23 21.34 -10.16
N LEU A 89 2.45 21.63 -10.64
CA LEU A 89 3.37 20.59 -11.10
C LEU A 89 3.77 19.65 -9.96
N ALA A 90 4.09 20.19 -8.78
CA ALA A 90 4.42 19.40 -7.60
C ALA A 90 3.23 18.56 -7.10
N GLU A 91 2.01 19.10 -7.12
CA GLU A 91 0.77 18.36 -6.81
C GLU A 91 0.56 17.20 -7.79
N ARG A 92 0.77 17.42 -9.09
CA ARG A 92 0.67 16.36 -10.11
C ARG A 92 1.76 15.29 -9.93
N ASP A 93 2.99 15.68 -9.61
CA ASP A 93 4.10 14.75 -9.34
C ASP A 93 3.82 13.92 -8.08
N ALA A 94 3.27 14.53 -7.03
CA ALA A 94 2.82 13.82 -5.83
C ALA A 94 1.70 12.83 -6.16
N ALA A 95 0.69 13.25 -6.93
CA ALA A 95 -0.41 12.39 -7.34
C ALA A 95 0.05 11.19 -8.20
N ASP A 96 1.04 11.38 -9.07
CA ASP A 96 1.58 10.28 -9.89
C ASP A 96 2.42 9.31 -9.05
N ARG A 97 3.24 9.82 -8.12
CA ARG A 97 3.95 8.96 -7.15
C ARG A 97 2.98 8.16 -6.29
N GLU A 98 1.90 8.78 -5.84
CA GLU A 98 0.86 8.12 -5.06
C GLU A 98 0.13 7.04 -5.87
N LYS A 99 -0.19 7.30 -7.15
CA LYS A 99 -0.75 6.26 -8.05
C LYS A 99 0.19 5.07 -8.21
N LEU A 100 1.50 5.32 -8.38
CA LEU A 100 2.49 4.25 -8.48
C LEU A 100 2.56 3.44 -7.18
N ARG A 101 2.59 4.12 -6.03
CA ARG A 101 2.59 3.48 -4.71
C ARG A 101 1.37 2.59 -4.50
N ARG A 102 0.16 3.06 -4.86
CA ARG A 102 -1.07 2.25 -4.76
C ARG A 102 -1.04 1.01 -5.65
N ARG A 103 -0.48 1.12 -6.85
CA ARG A 103 -0.29 -0.04 -7.74
C ARG A 103 0.66 -1.04 -7.13
N GLU A 104 1.80 -0.58 -6.60
CA GLU A 104 2.76 -1.45 -5.91
C GLU A 104 2.12 -2.19 -4.73
N ILE A 105 1.39 -1.49 -3.87
CA ILE A 105 0.67 -2.09 -2.74
C ILE A 105 -0.28 -3.19 -3.22
N ARG A 106 -1.10 -2.88 -4.23
CA ARG A 106 -2.06 -3.82 -4.79
C ARG A 106 -1.36 -5.05 -5.38
N ASP A 107 -0.31 -4.85 -6.16
CA ASP A 107 0.38 -5.94 -6.85
C ASP A 107 1.10 -6.86 -5.84
N ARG A 108 1.67 -6.30 -4.76
CA ARG A 108 2.21 -7.05 -3.62
C ARG A 108 1.13 -7.85 -2.88
N LEU A 109 -0.02 -7.24 -2.60
CA LEU A 109 -1.14 -7.91 -1.94
C LEU A 109 -1.68 -9.06 -2.78
N ILE A 110 -1.87 -8.85 -4.09
CA ILE A 110 -2.32 -9.91 -5.01
C ILE A 110 -1.31 -11.07 -4.98
N THR A 111 -0.02 -10.77 -5.10
CA THR A 111 1.03 -11.81 -5.07
C THR A 111 1.03 -12.60 -3.76
N ALA A 112 0.88 -11.91 -2.61
CA ALA A 112 0.79 -12.55 -1.30
C ALA A 112 -0.44 -13.46 -1.18
N LEU A 113 -1.61 -12.99 -1.63
CA LEU A 113 -2.85 -13.75 -1.59
C LEU A 113 -2.82 -14.95 -2.56
N ASP A 114 -2.29 -14.76 -3.76
CA ASP A 114 -2.14 -15.84 -4.75
C ASP A 114 -1.21 -16.94 -4.23
N ALA A 115 -0.10 -16.59 -3.57
CA ALA A 115 0.79 -17.58 -2.96
C ALA A 115 0.08 -18.43 -1.89
N VAL A 116 -0.74 -17.80 -1.04
CA VAL A 116 -1.54 -18.51 -0.04
C VAL A 116 -2.60 -19.39 -0.69
N LEU A 117 -3.31 -18.90 -1.70
CA LEU A 117 -4.31 -19.67 -2.42
C LEU A 117 -3.70 -20.87 -3.14
N ASP A 118 -2.54 -20.70 -3.77
CA ASP A 118 -1.85 -21.79 -4.48
C ASP A 118 -1.30 -22.84 -3.51
N CYS A 119 -0.84 -22.41 -2.33
CA CYS A 119 -0.51 -23.31 -1.23
C CYS A 119 -1.74 -24.12 -0.79
N LEU A 120 -2.87 -23.45 -0.52
CA LEU A 120 -4.12 -24.12 -0.13
C LEU A 120 -4.67 -25.07 -1.20
N ARG A 121 -4.44 -24.79 -2.48
CA ARG A 121 -4.82 -25.66 -3.60
C ARG A 121 -3.94 -26.90 -3.71
N SER A 122 -2.65 -26.77 -3.41
CA SER A 122 -1.66 -27.84 -3.59
C SER A 122 -1.51 -28.73 -2.36
N LEU A 123 -1.80 -28.21 -1.17
CA LEU A 123 -1.69 -28.94 0.09
C LEU A 123 -2.53 -30.23 0.14
N PRO A 124 -3.79 -30.27 -0.33
CA PRO A 124 -4.60 -31.49 -0.32
C PRO A 124 -3.94 -32.64 -1.08
N ASP A 125 -3.43 -32.40 -2.28
CA ASP A 125 -2.78 -33.42 -3.10
C ASP A 125 -1.50 -33.96 -2.44
N LEU A 126 -0.72 -33.08 -1.81
CA LEU A 126 0.47 -33.48 -1.05
C LEU A 126 0.11 -34.27 0.21
N ALA A 127 -0.95 -33.86 0.90
CA ALA A 127 -1.43 -34.56 2.09
C ALA A 127 -2.02 -35.94 1.74
N GLU A 128 -2.74 -36.06 0.64
CA GLU A 128 -3.25 -37.34 0.14
C GLU A 128 -2.09 -38.30 -0.20
N ALA A 129 -1.08 -37.83 -0.92
CA ALA A 129 0.11 -38.63 -1.23
C ALA A 129 0.88 -39.08 0.03
N GLU A 130 1.01 -38.21 1.03
CA GLU A 130 1.62 -38.53 2.33
C GLU A 130 0.80 -39.59 3.09
N VAL A 131 -0.53 -39.44 3.12
CA VAL A 131 -1.45 -40.38 3.78
C VAL A 131 -1.46 -41.74 3.11
N ASP A 132 -1.48 -41.80 1.77
CA ASP A 132 -1.46 -43.05 1.01
C ASP A 132 -0.17 -43.83 1.25
N LEU A 133 0.97 -43.13 1.25
CA LEU A 133 2.27 -43.73 1.51
C LEU A 133 2.41 -44.18 2.97
N GLY A 134 1.95 -43.36 3.92
CA GLY A 134 1.94 -43.71 5.34
C GLY A 134 1.03 -44.90 5.63
N THR A 135 -0.14 -44.96 5.00
CA THR A 135 -1.07 -46.10 5.07
C THR A 135 -0.44 -47.36 4.50
N THR A 136 0.30 -47.25 3.39
CA THR A 136 1.04 -48.38 2.82
C THR A 136 2.09 -48.90 3.80
N ALA A 137 2.92 -48.02 4.38
CA ALA A 137 3.93 -48.41 5.36
C ALA A 137 3.32 -49.07 6.61
N ILE A 138 2.21 -48.52 7.14
CA ILE A 138 1.50 -49.08 8.29
C ILE A 138 0.90 -50.46 7.97
N ASN A 139 0.30 -50.64 6.79
CA ASN A 139 -0.27 -51.91 6.36
C ASN A 139 0.81 -52.99 6.15
N GLU A 140 2.02 -52.59 5.78
CA GLU A 140 3.19 -53.46 5.70
C GLU A 140 3.79 -53.78 7.09
N GLY A 141 3.31 -53.12 8.15
CA GLY A 141 3.70 -53.37 9.54
C GLY A 141 4.81 -52.46 10.07
N PHE A 142 5.20 -51.43 9.33
CA PHE A 142 6.18 -50.44 9.76
C PHE A 142 5.54 -49.37 10.65
N GLN A 143 6.37 -48.73 11.46
CA GLN A 143 5.99 -47.55 12.25
C GLN A 143 6.44 -46.28 11.53
N VAL A 144 5.50 -45.35 11.30
CA VAL A 144 5.75 -44.05 10.66
C VAL A 144 5.70 -42.94 11.71
N TYR A 145 6.65 -42.01 11.66
CA TYR A 145 6.72 -40.84 12.55
C TYR A 145 6.34 -39.54 11.80
N GLU A 146 6.09 -38.47 12.56
CA GLU A 146 5.68 -37.16 12.02
C GLU A 146 6.74 -36.50 11.11
N ASP A 147 8.02 -36.83 11.30
CA ASP A 147 9.12 -36.36 10.47
C ASP A 147 9.25 -37.14 9.15
N GLY A 148 8.39 -38.13 8.91
CA GLY A 148 8.44 -39.01 7.76
C GLY A 148 9.35 -40.22 7.96
N SER A 149 10.02 -40.36 9.11
CA SER A 149 10.89 -41.51 9.34
C SER A 149 10.10 -42.81 9.50
N VAL A 150 10.64 -43.90 8.96
CA VAL A 150 10.00 -45.23 8.97
C VAL A 150 10.89 -46.23 9.71
N ARG A 151 10.31 -46.95 10.68
CA ARG A 151 11.01 -47.94 11.49
C ARG A 151 10.36 -49.32 11.43
N THR A 152 11.19 -50.35 11.56
CA THR A 152 10.74 -51.73 11.73
C THR A 152 10.08 -51.92 13.08
N THR A 153 9.17 -52.88 13.16
CA THR A 153 8.56 -53.31 14.42
C THR A 153 9.11 -54.67 14.87
N PRO A 154 9.12 -54.97 16.19
CA PRO A 154 9.57 -56.27 16.69
C PRO A 154 8.82 -57.47 16.09
N ALA A 155 7.56 -57.27 15.66
CA ALA A 155 6.76 -58.29 15.02
C ALA A 155 7.25 -58.62 13.60
N GLN A 156 7.73 -57.63 12.84
CA GLN A 156 8.32 -57.84 11.52
C GLN A 156 9.70 -58.52 11.62
N GLU A 157 10.49 -58.16 12.62
CA GLU A 157 11.84 -58.68 12.83
C GLU A 157 11.87 -60.18 13.19
N PHE A 158 10.77 -60.75 13.70
CA PHE A 158 10.73 -62.14 14.15
C PHE A 158 10.55 -63.17 13.02
N GLY A 159 10.21 -62.74 11.79
CA GLY A 159 9.85 -63.66 10.71
C GLY A 159 10.24 -63.24 9.29
N ALA A 160 10.87 -62.09 9.10
CA ALA A 160 11.30 -61.59 7.80
C ALA A 160 12.81 -61.82 7.55
N ASP A 161 13.22 -61.85 6.28
CA ASP A 161 14.64 -61.74 5.94
C ASP A 161 15.15 -60.34 6.32
N PRO A 162 16.22 -60.23 7.14
CA PRO A 162 16.71 -58.93 7.60
C PRO A 162 17.14 -57.99 6.47
N GLY A 163 17.68 -58.54 5.37
CA GLY A 163 18.15 -57.73 4.24
C GLY A 163 17.00 -57.12 3.45
N GLU A 164 16.00 -57.95 3.09
CA GLU A 164 14.79 -57.49 2.39
C GLU A 164 13.98 -56.49 3.23
N LEU A 165 13.85 -56.74 4.54
CA LEU A 165 13.11 -55.86 5.45
C LEU A 165 13.78 -54.48 5.58
N GLU A 166 15.11 -54.45 5.75
CA GLU A 166 15.88 -53.21 5.86
C GLU A 166 15.85 -52.41 4.55
N GLN A 167 15.95 -53.09 3.40
CA GLN A 167 15.83 -52.44 2.09
C GLN A 167 14.44 -51.82 1.91
N ARG A 168 13.38 -52.56 2.24
CA ARG A 168 12.01 -52.05 2.14
C ARG A 168 11.76 -50.88 3.09
N ARG A 169 12.27 -50.96 4.33
CA ARG A 169 12.23 -49.85 5.29
C ARG A 169 12.88 -48.60 4.70
N PHE A 170 14.08 -48.73 4.15
CA PHE A 170 14.82 -47.61 3.57
C PHE A 170 14.06 -46.97 2.39
N GLU A 171 13.48 -47.77 1.50
CA GLU A 171 12.67 -47.24 0.40
C GLU A 171 11.44 -46.46 0.88
N LEU A 172 10.77 -46.93 1.93
CA LEU A 172 9.61 -46.25 2.50
C LEU A 172 10.02 -44.98 3.27
N ASP A 173 11.12 -45.04 4.00
CA ASP A 173 11.72 -43.92 4.74
C ASP A 173 12.09 -42.77 3.79
N GLU A 174 12.78 -43.07 2.70
CA GLU A 174 13.14 -42.07 1.67
C GLU A 174 11.91 -41.39 1.09
N ARG A 175 10.90 -42.17 0.68
CA ARG A 175 9.67 -41.62 0.07
C ARG A 175 8.83 -40.82 1.07
N MET A 176 8.72 -41.26 2.32
CA MET A 176 7.94 -40.56 3.34
C MET A 176 8.64 -39.27 3.75
N THR A 177 9.96 -39.31 3.95
CA THR A 177 10.76 -38.12 4.24
C THR A 177 10.64 -37.10 3.11
N ASP A 178 10.71 -37.54 1.86
CA ASP A 178 10.52 -36.67 0.68
C ASP A 178 9.10 -36.06 0.62
N ALA A 179 8.05 -36.83 0.96
CA ALA A 179 6.67 -36.34 0.98
C ALA A 179 6.48 -35.25 2.05
N VAL A 180 6.95 -35.51 3.28
CA VAL A 180 6.91 -34.54 4.39
C VAL A 180 7.74 -33.30 4.07
N ALA A 181 8.91 -33.48 3.46
CA ALA A 181 9.78 -32.38 3.04
C ALA A 181 9.12 -31.49 1.97
N LYS A 182 8.42 -32.06 0.98
CA LYS A 182 7.68 -31.29 -0.03
C LYS A 182 6.54 -30.48 0.59
N ARG A 183 5.74 -31.09 1.48
CA ARG A 183 4.66 -30.40 2.18
C ARG A 183 5.19 -29.24 3.02
N THR A 184 6.24 -29.51 3.80
CA THR A 184 6.87 -28.51 4.67
C THR A 184 7.55 -27.40 3.85
N GLY A 185 8.23 -27.76 2.76
CA GLY A 185 8.86 -26.83 1.82
C GLY A 185 7.85 -25.85 1.23
N LEU A 186 6.73 -26.34 0.70
CA LEU A 186 5.65 -25.50 0.17
C LEU A 186 5.15 -24.48 1.20
N MET A 187 4.93 -24.91 2.45
CA MET A 187 4.46 -24.01 3.51
C MET A 187 5.50 -22.95 3.87
N ASN A 188 6.78 -23.32 3.93
CA ASN A 188 7.87 -22.39 4.24
C ASN A 188 8.10 -21.39 3.10
N GLU A 189 8.13 -21.84 1.85
CA GLU A 189 8.24 -20.98 0.67
C GLU A 189 7.09 -19.97 0.61
N THR A 190 5.87 -20.41 0.92
CA THR A 190 4.71 -19.50 0.99
C THR A 190 4.87 -18.46 2.10
N ALA A 191 5.39 -18.85 3.26
CA ALA A 191 5.63 -17.93 4.38
C ALA A 191 6.72 -16.90 4.06
N GLU A 192 7.77 -17.31 3.34
CA GLU A 192 8.81 -16.40 2.84
C GLU A 192 8.23 -15.38 1.86
N VAL A 193 7.41 -15.83 0.89
CA VAL A 193 6.73 -14.93 -0.05
C VAL A 193 5.83 -13.93 0.68
N LEU A 194 5.05 -14.37 1.68
CA LEU A 194 4.23 -13.47 2.48
C LEU A 194 5.08 -12.41 3.20
N THR A 195 6.16 -12.84 3.84
CA THR A 195 7.07 -11.96 4.59
C THR A 195 7.67 -10.90 3.68
N GLU A 196 8.15 -11.30 2.50
CA GLU A 196 8.75 -10.40 1.51
C GLU A 196 7.71 -9.42 0.92
N GLN A 197 6.58 -9.94 0.45
CA GLN A 197 5.61 -9.13 -0.28
C GLN A 197 4.93 -8.12 0.64
N LEU A 198 4.55 -8.52 1.85
CA LEU A 198 3.90 -7.65 2.83
C LEU A 198 4.89 -6.72 3.56
N GLY A 199 6.20 -6.99 3.43
CA GLY A 199 7.25 -6.22 4.07
C GLY A 199 7.23 -6.39 5.58
N VAL A 200 7.08 -7.63 6.03
CA VAL A 200 7.24 -8.02 7.43
C VAL A 200 8.71 -7.80 7.81
N ALA A 201 8.96 -7.17 8.95
CA ALA A 201 10.31 -6.90 9.39
C ALA A 201 11.06 -8.22 9.72
N PRO A 202 12.40 -8.30 9.51
CA PRO A 202 13.17 -9.53 9.79
C PRO A 202 13.14 -9.97 11.25
N ASP A 203 12.92 -9.03 12.18
CA ASP A 203 12.77 -9.27 13.62
C ASP A 203 11.30 -9.53 14.01
N GLY A 204 10.36 -9.47 13.07
CA GLY A 204 8.93 -9.59 13.31
C GLY A 204 8.33 -8.45 14.12
N ILE A 205 9.07 -7.34 14.29
CA ILE A 205 8.64 -6.22 15.13
C ILE A 205 7.98 -5.14 14.25
N GLY A 206 6.71 -4.88 14.54
CA GLY A 206 5.94 -3.81 13.92
C GLY A 206 5.02 -4.29 12.79
N LEU A 207 4.09 -3.40 12.41
CA LEU A 207 3.10 -3.70 11.39
C LEU A 207 3.74 -3.75 10.00
N PRO A 208 3.48 -4.78 9.19
CA PRO A 208 3.89 -4.82 7.80
C PRO A 208 3.35 -3.59 7.05
N TRP A 209 4.25 -2.85 6.39
CA TRP A 209 3.91 -1.54 5.84
C TRP A 209 2.81 -1.60 4.77
N VAL A 210 2.70 -2.72 4.05
CA VAL A 210 1.66 -2.94 3.04
C VAL A 210 0.27 -2.96 3.69
N LEU A 211 0.16 -3.57 4.88
CA LEU A 211 -1.10 -3.63 5.63
C LEU A 211 -1.51 -2.24 6.14
N VAL A 212 -0.54 -1.49 6.68
CA VAL A 212 -0.77 -0.09 7.11
C VAL A 212 -1.24 0.76 5.93
N ALA A 213 -0.58 0.63 4.78
CA ALA A 213 -0.94 1.39 3.59
C ALA A 213 -2.30 0.97 2.99
N ALA A 214 -2.67 -0.30 3.11
CA ALA A 214 -4.00 -0.80 2.72
C ALA A 214 -5.09 -0.25 3.65
N ALA A 215 -4.86 -0.26 4.96
CA ALA A 215 -5.77 0.29 5.97
C ALA A 215 -6.00 1.80 5.76
N ALA A 216 -4.93 2.57 5.52
CA ALA A 216 -5.03 4.00 5.20
C ALA A 216 -5.81 4.27 3.88
N GLY A 217 -5.84 3.28 2.98
CA GLY A 217 -6.65 3.29 1.76
C GLY A 217 -8.11 2.86 1.97
N GLY A 218 -8.51 2.49 3.19
CA GLY A 218 -9.83 1.95 3.52
C GLY A 218 -10.08 0.56 2.93
N LEU A 219 -9.03 -0.19 2.60
CA LEU A 219 -9.15 -1.54 2.07
C LEU A 219 -9.13 -2.56 3.20
N ASP A 220 -10.24 -3.28 3.36
CA ASP A 220 -10.29 -4.44 4.24
C ASP A 220 -9.81 -5.68 3.48
N ILE A 221 -8.77 -6.32 4.02
CA ILE A 221 -8.14 -7.52 3.48
C ILE A 221 -8.10 -8.66 4.50
N SER A 222 -8.85 -8.55 5.61
CA SER A 222 -8.88 -9.55 6.69
C SER A 222 -9.45 -10.90 6.22
N GLU A 223 -10.59 -10.89 5.53
CA GLU A 223 -11.33 -12.10 5.14
C GLU A 223 -10.48 -13.17 4.40
N PRO A 224 -9.67 -12.84 3.37
CA PRO A 224 -8.81 -13.83 2.73
C PRO A 224 -7.79 -14.49 3.66
N PHE A 225 -7.20 -13.74 4.60
CA PHE A 225 -6.23 -14.27 5.55
C PHE A 225 -6.92 -15.07 6.66
N GLU A 226 -8.10 -14.65 7.12
CA GLU A 226 -8.92 -15.43 8.06
C GLU A 226 -9.31 -16.79 7.47
N PHE A 227 -9.78 -16.78 6.22
CA PHE A 227 -10.09 -17.99 5.47
C PHE A 227 -8.86 -18.91 5.41
N ALA A 228 -7.70 -18.37 5.06
CA ALA A 228 -6.47 -19.16 5.01
C ALA A 228 -6.06 -19.71 6.39
N ALA A 229 -6.11 -18.91 7.46
CA ALA A 229 -5.80 -19.35 8.82
C ALA A 229 -6.69 -20.51 9.30
N HIS A 230 -7.95 -20.53 8.84
CA HIS A 230 -8.91 -21.60 9.15
C HIS A 230 -8.59 -22.90 8.43
N HIS A 231 -8.13 -22.82 7.18
CA HIS A 231 -7.90 -23.99 6.32
C HIS A 231 -6.47 -24.53 6.34
N LEU A 232 -5.51 -23.76 6.82
CA LEU A 232 -4.13 -24.22 6.97
C LEU A 232 -3.98 -25.21 8.14
N PRO A 233 -3.15 -26.26 7.98
CA PRO A 233 -2.77 -27.11 9.10
C PRO A 233 -1.90 -26.33 10.10
N SER A 234 -1.78 -26.84 11.34
CA SER A 234 -0.85 -26.30 12.33
C SER A 234 0.58 -26.28 11.76
N SER A 235 1.09 -25.08 11.50
CA SER A 235 2.34 -24.83 10.80
C SER A 235 2.82 -23.39 11.05
N PRO A 236 4.12 -23.08 10.84
CA PRO A 236 4.62 -21.71 10.91
C PRO A 236 3.89 -20.75 9.95
N LEU A 237 3.48 -21.23 8.78
CA LEU A 237 2.67 -20.46 7.84
C LEU A 237 1.32 -20.06 8.45
N ARG A 238 0.64 -20.99 9.13
CA ARG A 238 -0.62 -20.68 9.81
C ARG A 238 -0.44 -19.65 10.92
N GLU A 239 0.63 -19.79 11.71
CA GLU A 239 0.96 -18.81 12.77
C GLU A 239 1.20 -17.42 12.19
N LEU A 240 1.97 -17.33 11.09
CA LEU A 240 2.17 -16.09 10.37
C LEU A 240 0.86 -15.49 9.87
N VAL A 241 -0.01 -16.29 9.22
CA VAL A 241 -1.30 -15.80 8.71
C VAL A 241 -2.21 -15.31 9.85
N VAL A 242 -2.24 -16.01 10.98
CA VAL A 242 -2.98 -15.56 12.18
C VAL A 242 -2.43 -14.24 12.70
N GLN A 243 -1.12 -14.08 12.75
CA GLN A 243 -0.49 -12.81 13.13
C GLN A 243 -0.86 -11.70 12.15
N LEU A 244 -0.85 -11.98 10.84
CA LEU A 244 -1.23 -11.00 9.81
C LEU A 244 -2.69 -10.55 9.96
N VAL A 245 -3.62 -11.44 10.34
CA VAL A 245 -5.00 -11.06 10.64
C VAL A 245 -5.04 -10.06 11.80
N ALA A 246 -4.34 -10.34 12.90
CA ALA A 246 -4.25 -9.43 14.03
C ALA A 246 -3.61 -8.08 13.66
N ASP A 247 -2.59 -8.10 12.80
CA ASP A 247 -1.93 -6.90 12.29
C ASP A 247 -2.85 -6.05 11.40
N ILE A 248 -3.70 -6.69 10.59
CA ILE A 248 -4.73 -6.01 9.77
C ILE A 248 -5.75 -5.29 10.67
N GLU A 249 -6.26 -5.98 11.69
CA GLU A 249 -7.19 -5.40 12.65
C GLU A 249 -6.56 -4.22 13.40
N LEU A 250 -5.30 -4.37 13.83
CA LEU A 250 -4.56 -3.31 14.51
C LEU A 250 -4.32 -2.10 13.58
N ALA A 251 -3.94 -2.33 12.32
CA ALA A 251 -3.77 -1.26 11.34
C ALA A 251 -5.08 -0.51 11.09
N ALA A 252 -6.20 -1.23 10.93
CA ALA A 252 -7.51 -0.62 10.76
C ALA A 252 -7.96 0.19 11.99
N ALA A 253 -7.71 -0.32 13.20
CA ALA A 253 -8.01 0.38 14.44
C ALA A 253 -7.20 1.67 14.63
N LEU A 254 -5.92 1.66 14.23
CA LEU A 254 -5.05 2.84 14.28
C LEU A 254 -5.53 3.95 13.33
N GLU A 255 -5.95 3.59 12.11
CA GLU A 255 -6.50 4.55 11.16
C GLU A 255 -7.84 5.13 11.64
N ALA A 256 -8.74 4.27 12.16
CA ALA A 256 -10.01 4.73 12.73
C ALA A 256 -9.81 5.64 13.97
N GLY A 257 -8.79 5.37 14.78
CA GLY A 257 -8.42 6.20 15.94
C GLY A 257 -7.77 7.53 15.57
N GLY A 258 -7.00 7.57 14.48
CA GLY A 258 -6.38 8.78 13.94
C GLY A 258 -7.41 9.80 13.42
N ASP A 259 -8.48 9.30 12.78
CA ASP A 259 -9.55 10.14 12.22
C ASP A 259 -10.38 10.84 13.31
N MET A 260 -10.48 10.25 14.51
CA MET A 260 -11.14 10.89 15.66
C MET A 260 -10.33 12.02 16.31
N VAL A 261 -8.99 12.06 16.14
CA VAL A 261 -8.15 13.12 16.70
C VAL A 261 -8.10 14.33 15.75
N ALA A 262 -8.24 14.14 14.43
CA ALA A 262 -8.27 15.23 13.45
C ALA A 262 -9.63 15.98 13.38
N GLY A 263 -10.73 15.39 13.86
CA GLY A 263 -12.06 16.00 13.90
C GLY A 263 -12.39 16.85 15.15
N GLY A 264 -11.44 16.98 16.08
CA GLY A 264 -11.67 17.48 17.44
C GLY A 264 -11.38 18.96 17.71
N THR A 265 -11.78 19.90 16.83
CA THR A 265 -11.90 21.32 17.21
C THR A 265 -13.34 21.78 17.07
N LYS A 266 -14.20 21.32 17.98
CA LYS A 266 -15.50 21.95 18.22
C LYS A 266 -15.50 22.48 19.66
N THR A 267 -15.12 23.77 19.74
CA THR A 267 -15.59 24.78 20.69
C THR A 267 -16.29 24.25 21.94
N LEU A 268 -15.56 24.33 23.06
CA LEU A 268 -16.10 24.48 24.41
C LEU A 268 -16.97 25.74 24.43
N ASP A 269 -18.28 25.59 24.29
CA ASP A 269 -19.22 26.60 24.80
C ASP A 269 -19.62 26.23 26.22
N SER A 270 -19.40 27.23 27.05
CA SER A 270 -19.58 27.22 28.49
C SER A 270 -21.05 27.26 28.83
N GLU A 271 -21.51 26.36 29.70
CA GLU A 271 -22.64 26.66 30.57
C GLU A 271 -22.26 26.34 32.01
N SER A 272 -21.84 27.40 32.70
CA SER A 272 -21.95 27.53 34.14
C SER A 272 -23.42 27.70 34.50
N SER A 273 -23.95 26.79 35.33
CA SER A 273 -25.11 27.08 36.19
C SER A 273 -24.94 26.23 37.44
N SER A 274 -24.23 26.77 38.43
CA SER A 274 -24.83 27.34 39.66
C SER A 274 -25.44 26.27 40.56
N GLY A 275 -24.59 25.64 41.37
CA GLY A 275 -24.98 25.04 42.63
C GLY A 275 -24.89 26.07 43.76
N ASP A 276 -25.77 25.89 44.75
CA ASP A 276 -25.74 26.38 46.13
C ASP A 276 -26.32 27.77 46.45
N THR A 277 -27.56 27.75 46.91
CA THR A 277 -28.02 28.21 48.25
C THR A 277 -29.31 27.40 48.52
N GLU A 278 -29.60 26.78 49.67
CA GLU A 278 -29.65 27.34 51.02
C GLU A 278 -29.93 26.18 52.01
N SER A 279 -29.20 26.13 53.13
CA SER A 279 -29.51 25.29 54.29
C SER A 279 -30.53 26.00 55.18
N VAL A 280 -31.63 25.35 55.59
CA VAL A 280 -32.29 25.61 56.88
C VAL A 280 -32.94 24.32 57.41
N GLU A 281 -32.84 24.18 58.73
CA GLU A 281 -33.35 23.18 59.69
C GLU A 281 -34.72 22.52 59.42
#